data_AF-A0A3D2JF75-F1
#
_entry.id   AF-A0A3D2JF75-F1
#
_cell.length_a   1.000
_cell.length_b   1.000
_cell.length_c   1.000
_cell.angle_alpha   90.00
_cell.angle_beta   90.00
_cell.angle_gamma   90.00
#
_symmetry.space_group_name_H-M   'P 1'
#
loop_
_entity.id
_entity.type
_entity.pdbx_description
1 polymer ?
#
loop_
_entity_poly.entity_id
_entity_poly.type
_entity_poly.pdbx_seq_one_letter_code
_entity_poly.pdbx_strand_id
1 'polypeptide(L)'
;QVSQLKASGAKYVFITAIPTATAGIIGTAYKLGYNPQWILQSPAFAIGLLAVPALKPLLSKAWVISQGAAWGDTSVPAMAQMLQDVSKYFPQQKPDGYFEFGYGESEITYAILKKA
;
A
#
# COMPACT_ATOMS: atom_id res chain seq x y z
N GLN A 1 -11.64 18.93 -4.46
CA GLN A 1 -11.59 18.09 -3.24
C GLN A 1 -10.42 18.48 -2.34
N VAL A 2 -9.15 18.38 -2.76
CA VAL A 2 -7.99 18.72 -1.90
C VAL A 2 -8.03 20.16 -1.34
N SER A 3 -8.39 21.15 -2.16
CA SER A 3 -8.54 22.55 -1.71
C SER A 3 -9.62 22.72 -0.64
N GLN A 4 -10.74 21.99 -0.75
CA GLN A 4 -11.83 22.01 0.22
C GLN A 4 -11.40 21.35 1.54
N LEU A 5 -10.69 20.22 1.48
CA LEU A 5 -10.12 19.57 2.67
C LEU A 5 -9.12 20.47 3.40
N LYS A 6 -8.26 21.18 2.65
CA LYS A 6 -7.35 22.18 3.21
C LYS A 6 -8.14 23.31 3.88
N ALA A 7 -9.13 23.87 3.19
CA ALA A 7 -9.94 24.98 3.69
C ALA A 7 -10.77 24.61 4.93
N SER A 8 -11.23 23.36 5.02
CA SER A 8 -11.94 22.87 6.21
C SER A 8 -11.01 22.60 7.41
N GLY A 9 -9.69 22.73 7.23
CA GLY A 9 -8.71 22.47 8.29
C GLY A 9 -8.53 20.99 8.63
N ALA A 10 -8.95 20.06 7.75
CA ALA A 10 -8.88 18.63 8.02
C ALA A 10 -7.42 18.20 8.33
N LYS A 11 -7.24 17.51 9.45
CA LYS A 11 -5.92 17.07 9.96
C LYS A 11 -5.60 15.62 9.61
N TYR A 12 -6.63 14.81 9.36
CA TYR A 12 -6.53 13.42 8.95
C TYR A 12 -7.36 13.26 7.68
N VAL A 13 -6.80 12.62 6.67
CA VAL A 13 -7.49 12.35 5.41
C VAL A 13 -7.32 10.89 5.05
N PHE A 14 -8.45 10.20 4.99
CA PHE A 14 -8.54 8.81 4.58
C PHE A 14 -8.74 8.72 3.07
N ILE A 15 -7.90 7.94 2.38
CA ILE A 15 -7.99 7.70 0.94
C ILE A 15 -8.24 6.22 0.71
N THR A 16 -9.36 5.92 0.06
CA THR A 16 -9.67 4.63 -0.56
C THR A 16 -9.78 4.87 -2.06
N ALA A 17 -8.71 4.58 -2.78
CA ALA A 17 -8.62 4.77 -4.23
C ALA A 17 -7.53 3.84 -4.80
N ILE A 18 -7.33 3.87 -6.11
CA ILE A 18 -6.18 3.22 -6.76
C ILE A 18 -4.92 4.12 -6.68
N PRO A 19 -3.69 3.57 -6.81
CA PRO A 19 -2.45 4.33 -6.62
C PRO A 19 -2.30 5.55 -7.54
N THR A 20 -2.81 5.46 -8.77
CA THR A 20 -2.77 6.57 -9.73
C THR A 20 -3.65 7.75 -9.29
N ALA A 21 -4.83 7.47 -8.73
CA ALA A 21 -5.69 8.48 -8.14
C ALA A 21 -5.04 9.09 -6.88
N THR A 22 -4.45 8.26 -6.02
CA THR A 22 -3.67 8.73 -4.86
C THR A 22 -2.54 9.66 -5.29
N ALA A 23 -1.79 9.32 -6.34
CA ALA A 23 -0.71 10.16 -6.87
C ALA A 23 -1.21 11.55 -7.27
N GLY A 24 -2.38 11.63 -7.92
CA GLY A 24 -3.03 12.90 -8.26
C GLY A 24 -3.40 13.71 -7.02
N ILE A 25 -4.05 13.07 -6.04
CA ILE A 25 -4.48 13.72 -4.78
C ILE A 25 -3.28 14.27 -4.01
N ILE A 26 -2.27 13.43 -3.79
CA ILE A 26 -1.05 13.78 -3.05
C ILE A 26 -0.25 14.85 -3.80
N GLY A 27 -0.15 14.74 -5.14
CA GLY A 27 0.52 15.74 -5.96
C GLY A 27 -0.15 17.12 -5.89
N THR A 28 -1.48 17.17 -5.91
CA THR A 28 -2.24 18.41 -5.68
C THR A 28 -2.02 18.93 -4.26
N ALA A 29 -2.03 18.07 -3.25
CA ALA A 29 -1.81 18.47 -1.87
C ALA A 29 -0.41 19.07 -1.65
N TYR A 30 0.61 18.47 -2.26
CA TYR A 30 1.99 18.97 -2.25
C TYR A 30 2.07 20.38 -2.83
N LYS A 31 1.48 20.61 -4.02
CA LYS A 31 1.44 21.94 -4.67
C LYS A 31 0.72 22.98 -3.81
N LEU A 32 -0.29 22.56 -3.05
CA LEU A 32 -1.05 23.44 -2.15
C LEU A 32 -0.41 23.61 -0.78
N GLY A 33 0.72 22.97 -0.48
CA GLY A 33 1.31 22.96 0.86
C GLY A 33 0.38 22.36 1.93
N TYR A 34 -0.50 21.43 1.53
CA TYR A 34 -1.44 20.76 2.43
C TYR A 34 -0.86 19.42 2.87
N ASN A 35 -0.54 19.30 4.16
CA ASN A 35 0.13 18.13 4.73
C ASN A 35 -0.62 17.59 5.96
N PRO A 36 -1.84 17.03 5.79
CA PRO A 36 -2.52 16.30 6.85
C PRO A 36 -1.81 14.96 7.10
N GLN A 37 -2.23 14.24 8.14
CA GLN A 37 -1.95 12.81 8.24
C GLN A 37 -2.73 12.08 7.15
N TRP A 38 -2.01 11.57 6.15
CA TRP A 38 -2.59 10.71 5.13
C TRP A 38 -2.75 9.29 5.68
N ILE A 39 -3.93 8.73 5.48
CA ILE A 39 -4.26 7.34 5.81
C ILE A 39 -4.66 6.67 4.51
N LEU A 40 -3.82 5.79 3.99
CA LEU A 40 -3.95 5.14 2.70
C LEU A 40 -4.46 3.73 2.91
N GLN A 41 -5.74 3.52 2.66
CA GLN A 41 -6.35 2.21 2.77
C GLN A 41 -6.22 1.47 1.45
N SER A 42 -5.75 0.22 1.51
CA SER A 42 -5.46 -0.59 0.33
C SER A 42 -6.67 -0.65 -0.62
N PRO A 43 -6.52 -0.34 -1.92
CA PRO A 43 -5.29 -0.36 -2.70
C PRO A 43 -4.66 1.03 -2.93
N ALA A 44 -4.82 1.99 -2.01
CA ALA A 44 -4.39 3.37 -2.25
C ALA A 44 -2.88 3.60 -2.36
N PHE A 45 -2.05 2.60 -2.03
CA PHE A 45 -0.60 2.73 -2.02
C PHE A 45 0.08 1.63 -2.84
N ALA A 46 1.04 2.04 -3.66
CA ALA A 46 2.03 1.17 -4.27
C ALA A 46 3.42 1.73 -3.98
N ILE A 47 4.41 0.87 -3.73
CA ILE A 47 5.76 1.32 -3.35
C ILE A 47 6.40 2.22 -4.42
N GLY A 48 6.05 2.01 -5.68
CA GLY A 48 6.49 2.84 -6.81
C GLY A 48 6.12 4.32 -6.69
N LEU A 49 5.10 4.68 -5.92
CA LEU A 49 4.75 6.09 -5.67
C LEU A 49 5.86 6.85 -4.93
N LEU A 50 6.68 6.16 -4.12
CA LEU A 50 7.82 6.76 -3.42
C LEU A 50 8.98 7.13 -4.35
N ALA A 51 8.99 6.62 -5.59
CA ALA A 51 9.98 6.99 -6.60
C ALA A 51 9.69 8.38 -7.20
N VAL A 52 8.50 8.94 -7.01
CA VAL A 52 8.13 10.28 -7.52
C VAL A 52 8.56 11.35 -6.51
N PRO A 53 9.53 12.22 -6.82
CA PRO A 53 10.10 13.15 -5.84
C PRO A 53 9.07 14.09 -5.20
N ALA A 54 8.07 14.53 -5.96
CA ALA A 54 7.02 15.42 -5.47
C ALA A 54 6.04 14.74 -4.48
N LEU A 55 5.90 13.42 -4.54
CA LEU A 55 4.97 12.68 -3.66
C LEU A 55 5.66 12.24 -2.37
N LYS A 56 6.95 11.91 -2.45
CA LYS A 56 7.74 11.34 -1.36
C LYS A 56 7.61 12.10 -0.02
N PRO A 57 7.66 13.45 0.06
CA PRO A 57 7.57 14.15 1.34
C PRO A 57 6.27 13.90 2.12
N LEU A 58 5.16 13.71 1.41
CA LEU A 58 3.85 13.43 2.00
C LEU A 58 3.66 11.92 2.23
N LEU A 59 4.09 11.08 1.28
CA LEU A 59 3.92 9.64 1.37
C LEU A 59 4.82 8.98 2.41
N SER A 60 6.05 9.47 2.64
CA SER A 60 6.95 8.93 3.66
C SER A 60 6.45 9.12 5.11
N LYS A 61 5.37 9.90 5.31
CA LYS A 61 4.71 10.11 6.61
C LYS A 61 3.30 9.50 6.64
N ALA A 62 2.85 8.92 5.54
CA ALA A 62 1.52 8.34 5.45
C ALA A 62 1.42 7.05 6.26
N TRP A 63 0.24 6.77 6.78
CA TRP A 63 -0.09 5.45 7.31
C TRP A 63 -0.69 4.62 6.18
N VAL A 64 -0.18 3.41 6.01
CA VAL A 64 -0.73 2.46 5.03
C VAL A 64 -1.49 1.39 5.80
N ILE A 65 -2.78 1.28 5.50
CA ILE A 65 -3.65 0.22 6.03
C ILE A 65 -3.75 -0.85 4.95
N SER A 66 -3.01 -1.94 5.13
CA SER A 66 -2.96 -3.08 4.21
C SER A 66 -3.94 -4.20 4.62
N GLN A 67 -4.10 -5.22 3.76
CA GLN A 67 -4.98 -6.38 3.99
C GLN A 67 -4.40 -7.45 4.92
N GLY A 68 -3.10 -7.39 5.25
CA GLY A 68 -2.42 -8.48 5.95
C GLY A 68 -1.26 -8.02 6.84
N ALA A 69 -0.43 -8.99 7.22
CA ALA A 69 0.80 -8.75 7.96
C ALA A 69 1.73 -7.81 7.19
N ALA A 70 2.55 -7.04 7.90
CA ALA A 70 3.57 -6.25 7.24
C ALA A 70 4.61 -7.17 6.58
N TRP A 71 5.05 -6.83 5.36
CA TRP A 71 6.15 -7.52 4.70
C TRP A 71 7.35 -7.69 5.65
N GLY A 72 7.83 -8.92 5.81
CA GLY A 72 8.97 -9.22 6.68
C GLY A 72 8.60 -9.58 8.13
N ASP A 73 7.33 -9.47 8.52
CA ASP A 73 6.87 -9.92 9.83
C ASP A 73 6.81 -11.45 9.91
N THR A 74 7.95 -12.06 10.26
CA THR A 74 8.08 -13.52 10.38
C THR A 74 7.41 -14.09 11.62
N SER A 75 6.81 -13.27 12.49
CA SER A 75 5.95 -13.76 13.58
C SER A 75 4.62 -14.30 13.04
N VAL A 76 4.22 -13.90 11.84
CA VAL A 76 3.04 -14.42 11.14
C VAL A 76 3.44 -15.60 10.26
N PRO A 77 2.94 -16.83 10.53
CA PRO A 77 3.38 -18.03 9.80
C PRO A 77 3.21 -17.95 8.28
N ALA A 78 2.11 -17.37 7.81
CA ALA A 78 1.84 -17.22 6.37
C ALA A 78 2.84 -16.27 5.68
N MET A 79 3.26 -15.19 6.36
CA MET A 79 4.29 -14.28 5.86
C MET A 79 5.67 -14.97 5.84
N ALA A 80 6.00 -15.73 6.89
CA ALA A 80 7.23 -16.51 6.91
C ALA A 80 7.30 -17.53 5.74
N GLN A 81 6.19 -18.22 5.46
CA GLN A 81 6.09 -19.14 4.33
C GLN A 81 6.24 -18.41 2.98
N MET A 82 5.52 -17.30 2.78
CA MET A 82 5.63 -16.50 1.55
C MET A 82 7.07 -16.04 1.31
N LEU A 83 7.78 -15.59 2.35
CA LEU A 83 9.17 -15.14 2.24
C LEU A 83 10.15 -16.28 1.90
N GLN A 84 9.89 -17.50 2.40
CA GLN A 84 10.65 -18.69 2.00
C GLN A 84 10.43 -19.01 0.51
N ASP A 85 9.18 -18.96 0.04
CA ASP A 85 8.86 -19.20 -1.36
C ASP A 85 9.45 -18.12 -2.28
N VAL A 86 9.37 -16.85 -1.88
CA VAL A 86 10.04 -15.74 -2.57
C VAL A 86 11.54 -15.99 -2.65
N SER A 87 12.19 -16.36 -1.54
CA SER A 87 13.63 -16.64 -1.55
C SER A 87 14.01 -17.78 -2.49
N LYS A 88 13.14 -18.78 -2.66
CA LYS A 88 13.39 -19.96 -3.49
C LYS A 88 13.10 -19.71 -4.97
N TYR A 89 11.99 -19.06 -5.28
CA TYR A 89 11.44 -18.99 -6.63
C TYR A 89 11.57 -17.61 -7.27
N PHE A 90 11.62 -16.53 -6.50
CA PHE A 90 11.75 -15.18 -7.02
C PHE A 90 12.53 -14.24 -6.08
N PRO A 91 13.83 -14.51 -5.85
CA PRO A 91 14.62 -13.82 -4.81
C PRO A 91 14.81 -12.31 -5.04
N GLN A 92 14.47 -11.80 -6.22
CA GLN A 92 14.54 -10.37 -6.54
C GLN A 92 13.25 -9.61 -6.18
N GLN A 93 12.18 -10.30 -5.76
CA GLN A 93 10.94 -9.67 -5.33
C GLN A 93 11.22 -8.71 -4.18
N LYS A 94 10.77 -7.46 -4.35
CA LYS A 94 10.83 -6.42 -3.32
C LYS A 94 9.54 -6.42 -2.51
N PRO A 95 9.52 -5.78 -1.33
CA PRO A 95 8.27 -5.58 -0.60
C PRO A 95 7.19 -4.94 -1.46
N ASP A 96 6.06 -5.63 -1.60
CA ASP A 96 4.92 -5.17 -2.39
C ASP A 96 3.62 -5.78 -1.87
N GLY A 97 2.68 -4.92 -1.42
CA GLY A 97 1.38 -5.36 -0.91
C GLY A 97 0.48 -6.01 -1.98
N TYR A 98 0.70 -5.72 -3.26
CA TYR A 98 -0.01 -6.41 -4.35
C TYR A 98 0.52 -7.82 -4.58
N PHE A 99 1.82 -8.04 -4.33
CA PHE A 99 2.39 -9.38 -4.36
C PHE A 99 1.81 -10.23 -3.22
N GLU A 100 1.77 -9.69 -2.00
CA GLU A 100 1.13 -10.34 -0.84
C GLU A 100 -0.33 -10.72 -1.13
N PHE A 101 -1.09 -9.78 -1.72
CA PHE A 101 -2.48 -9.99 -2.10
C PHE A 101 -2.64 -11.15 -3.09
N GLY A 102 -1.87 -11.14 -4.19
CA GLY A 102 -1.94 -12.20 -5.21
C GLY A 102 -1.47 -13.57 -4.70
N TYR A 103 -0.45 -13.59 -3.84
CA TYR A 103 -0.01 -14.82 -3.18
C TYR A 103 -1.15 -15.41 -2.34
N GLY A 104 -1.83 -14.59 -1.53
CA GLY A 104 -2.98 -15.03 -0.74
C GLY A 104 -4.15 -15.54 -1.59
N GLU A 105 -4.48 -14.87 -2.69
CA GLU A 105 -5.51 -15.34 -3.63
C GLU A 105 -5.16 -16.69 -4.26
N SER A 106 -3.87 -16.91 -4.56
CA SER A 106 -3.39 -18.17 -5.12
C SER A 106 -3.50 -19.33 -4.14
N GLU A 107 -3.19 -19.10 -2.86
CA GLU A 107 -3.33 -20.09 -1.78
C GLU A 107 -4.80 -20.49 -1.58
N ILE A 108 -5.72 -19.51 -1.59
CA ILE A 108 -7.15 -19.76 -1.49
C ILE A 108 -7.63 -20.59 -2.68
N THR A 109 -7.22 -20.21 -3.90
CA THR A 109 -7.58 -20.92 -5.13
C THR A 109 -7.08 -22.36 -5.09
N TYR A 110 -5.83 -22.58 -4.69
CA TYR A 110 -5.26 -23.92 -4.53
C TYR A 110 -6.04 -24.76 -3.51
N ALA A 111 -6.38 -24.19 -2.36
CA ALA A 111 -7.14 -24.87 -1.32
C ALA A 111 -8.55 -25.29 -1.77
N ILE A 112 -9.20 -24.48 -2.62
CA ILE A 112 -10.48 -24.81 -3.24
C ILE A 112 -10.31 -25.97 -4.22
N LEU A 113 -9.34 -25.87 -5.13
CA LEU A 113 -9.08 -26.90 -6.14
C LEU A 113 -8.72 -28.26 -5.54
N LYS A 114 -8.03 -28.29 -4.40
CA LYS A 114 -7.67 -29.52 -3.69
C LYS A 114 -8.88 -30.25 -3.06
N LYS A 115 -9.98 -29.54 -2.83
CA LYS A 115 -11.22 -30.11 -2.26
C LYS A 115 -12.20 -30.60 -3.31
N ALA A 116 -12.12 -30.08 -4.54
CA ALA A 116 -12.93 -30.50 -5.67
C ALA A 116 -12.48 -31.86 -6.19
#